data_AF-A0A9D3W1F6-F1
#
_entry.id   AF-A0A9D3W1F6-F1
#
_cell.length_a   1.000
_cell.length_b   1.000
_cell.length_c   1.000
_cell.angle_alpha   90.00
_cell.angle_beta   90.00
_cell.angle_gamma   90.00
#
_symmetry.space_group_name_H-M   'P 1'
#
loop_
_entity.id
_entity.type
_entity.pdbx_description
1 polymer ?
#
loop_
_entity_poly.entity_id
_entity_poly.type
_entity_poly.pdbx_seq_one_letter_code
_entity_poly.pdbx_strand_id
1 'polypeptide(L)'
;MRLSSSVEGIARIEIQKRLDLIQVIIYMGFTKLLIEDKPRKLKELQMNVQKELNCMNRKLNIAITRIGNPYGHPNILAEFIAGQLKNRVSFRKAMKKAIELTEQADTKGIQIQIAGRIDGKEIARVEWIREGRVPLQTIGAKIEYCSYRVRTIYGVLGIKIWIFIDEE
;
A
#
# COMPACT_ATOMS: atom_id res chain seq x y z
N MET A 1 21.93 7.47 7.99
CA MET A 1 20.64 7.87 8.58
C MET A 1 19.62 6.76 8.28
N ARG A 2 19.43 5.80 9.21
CA ARG A 2 18.36 4.80 9.08
C ARG A 2 17.05 5.49 9.45
N LEU A 3 16.14 5.66 8.49
CA LEU A 3 14.76 6.06 8.77
C LEU A 3 14.10 4.92 9.55
N SER A 4 14.17 5.02 10.88
CA SER A 4 13.47 4.17 11.83
C SER A 4 11.97 4.49 11.79
N SER A 5 11.15 3.43 11.81
CA SER A 5 9.68 3.43 11.78
C SER A 5 9.05 3.98 10.49
N SER A 6 9.23 3.27 9.37
CA SER A 6 8.23 3.39 8.30
C SER A 6 6.94 2.81 8.84
N VAL A 7 5.88 3.62 8.92
CA VAL A 7 4.54 3.12 9.21
C VAL A 7 4.16 2.21 8.03
N GLU A 8 4.27 0.90 8.23
CA GLU A 8 4.03 -0.11 7.20
C GLU A 8 2.54 -0.50 7.19
N GLY A 9 1.96 -0.57 5.99
CA GLY A 9 0.62 -1.10 5.77
C GLY A 9 -0.51 -0.06 5.81
N ILE A 10 -0.26 1.19 5.41
CA ILE A 10 -1.33 2.15 5.13
C ILE A 10 -1.95 1.80 3.77
N ALA A 11 -3.24 1.45 3.76
CA ALA A 11 -3.93 1.13 2.53
C ALA A 11 -4.47 2.39 1.85
N ARG A 12 -5.26 3.21 2.56
CA ARG A 12 -5.84 4.43 2.02
C ARG A 12 -6.15 5.43 3.12
N ILE A 13 -6.23 6.70 2.75
CA ILE A 13 -6.62 7.79 3.64
C ILE A 13 -7.87 8.41 3.03
N GLU A 14 -8.97 8.36 3.76
CA GLU A 14 -10.21 9.01 3.40
C GLU A 14 -10.36 10.30 4.18
N ILE A 15 -10.68 11.39 3.47
CA ILE A 15 -10.81 12.72 4.06
C ILE A 15 -12.24 13.19 3.80
N GLN A 16 -13.04 13.25 4.85
CA GLN A 16 -14.40 13.77 4.82
C GLN A 16 -14.39 15.19 5.40
N LYS A 17 -14.72 16.17 4.57
CA LYS A 17 -14.76 17.59 4.97
C LYS A 17 -16.20 18.02 5.21
N ARG A 18 -16.49 18.46 6.42
CA ARG A 18 -17.72 19.20 6.79
C ARG A 18 -17.37 20.65 7.09
N LEU A 19 -18.37 21.50 7.32
CA LEU A 19 -18.19 22.94 7.57
C LEU A 19 -17.23 23.20 8.75
N ASP A 20 -17.49 22.53 9.87
CA ASP A 20 -16.76 22.74 11.15
C ASP A 20 -15.77 21.61 11.49
N LEU A 21 -15.91 20.45 10.84
CA LEU A 21 -15.16 19.24 11.17
C LEU A 21 -14.51 18.62 9.93
N ILE A 22 -13.21 18.36 10.00
CA ILE A 22 -12.50 17.52 9.05
C ILE A 22 -12.26 16.17 9.71
N GLN A 23 -12.85 15.12 9.14
CA GLN A 23 -12.68 13.75 9.59
C GLN A 23 -11.73 13.03 8.64
N VAL A 24 -10.60 12.56 9.18
CA VAL A 24 -9.61 11.77 8.46
C VAL A 24 -9.68 10.34 8.96
N ILE A 25 -9.98 9.41 8.05
CA ILE A 25 -10.04 7.98 8.33
C ILE A 25 -8.87 7.30 7.64
N ILE A 26 -7.94 6.79 8.43
CA ILE A 26 -6.76 6.07 7.94
C ILE A 26 -7.08 4.58 7.98
N TYR A 27 -7.07 3.93 6.82
CA TYR A 27 -7.28 2.49 6.69
C TYR A 27 -5.94 1.76 6.72
N MET A 28 -5.81 0.81 7.64
CA MET A 28 -4.54 0.11 7.86
C MET A 28 -4.70 -1.39 8.00
N GLY A 29 -3.72 -2.13 7.49
CA GLY A 29 -3.68 -3.59 7.64
C GLY A 29 -3.23 -4.05 9.03
N PHE A 30 -2.21 -3.40 9.59
CA PHE A 30 -1.57 -3.81 10.84
C PHE A 30 -1.71 -2.72 11.92
N THR A 31 -2.90 -2.60 12.50
CA THR A 31 -3.16 -1.55 13.53
C THR A 31 -2.44 -1.77 14.85
N LYS A 32 -2.05 -3.01 15.17
CA LYS A 32 -1.31 -3.34 16.40
C LYS A 32 0.00 -2.56 16.53
N LEU A 33 0.73 -2.40 15.42
CA LEU A 33 2.00 -1.67 15.38
C LEU A 33 1.88 -0.19 15.74
N LEU A 34 0.70 0.41 15.55
CA LEU A 34 0.48 1.83 15.85
C LEU A 34 -0.23 2.08 17.19
N ILE A 35 -1.09 1.15 17.61
CA ILE A 35 -1.88 1.30 18.84
C ILE A 35 -1.03 0.93 20.07
N GLU A 36 -0.10 -0.02 19.93
CA GLU A 36 0.81 -0.40 21.02
C GLU A 36 1.82 0.73 21.33
N ASP A 37 2.13 1.58 20.36
CA ASP A 37 3.11 2.66 20.43
C ASP A 37 2.48 4.04 20.70
N LYS A 38 1.94 4.20 21.91
CA LYS A 38 1.58 5.46 22.60
C LYS A 38 0.46 6.33 21.96
N PRO A 39 -0.53 6.79 22.77
CA PRO A 39 -1.48 7.85 22.38
C PRO A 39 -0.80 9.20 22.06
N ARG A 40 0.51 9.31 22.30
CA ARG A 40 1.33 10.48 21.95
C ARG A 40 1.50 10.63 20.43
N LYS A 41 1.76 9.56 19.67
CA LYS A 41 1.95 9.64 18.21
C LYS A 41 0.68 10.14 17.50
N LEU A 42 -0.49 9.70 17.95
CA LEU A 42 -1.77 10.17 17.41
C LEU A 42 -1.98 11.67 17.67
N LYS A 43 -1.66 12.13 18.89
CA LYS A 43 -1.73 13.57 19.24
C LYS A 43 -0.71 14.39 18.46
N GLU A 44 0.51 13.89 18.28
CA GLU A 44 1.55 14.52 17.45
C GLU A 44 1.09 14.64 15.99
N LEU A 45 0.51 13.58 15.42
CA LEU A 45 -0.07 13.61 14.08
C LEU A 45 -1.19 14.65 13.97
N GLN A 46 -2.11 14.69 14.94
CA GLN A 46 -3.17 15.71 14.99
C GLN A 46 -2.59 17.12 15.03
N MET A 47 -1.58 17.36 15.89
CA MET A 47 -0.93 18.67 15.99
C MET A 47 -0.20 19.06 14.69
N ASN A 48 0.51 18.13 14.06
CA ASN A 48 1.23 18.39 12.82
C ASN A 48 0.26 18.71 11.68
N VAL A 49 -0.80 17.92 11.53
CA VAL A 49 -1.81 18.16 10.49
C VAL A 49 -2.57 19.46 10.76
N GLN A 50 -2.85 19.79 12.02
CA GLN A 50 -3.52 21.04 12.37
C GLN A 50 -2.64 22.27 12.09
N LYS A 51 -1.33 22.18 12.32
CA LYS A 51 -0.36 23.21 11.95
C LYS A 51 -0.32 23.43 10.43
N GLU A 52 -0.21 22.35 9.65
CA GLU A 52 -0.16 22.42 8.18
C GLU A 52 -1.46 22.98 7.57
N LEU A 53 -2.62 22.63 8.14
CA LEU A 53 -3.91 23.06 7.62
C LEU A 53 -4.31 24.50 8.01
N ASN A 54 -3.56 25.18 8.90
CA ASN A 54 -3.86 26.54 9.38
C ASN A 54 -5.34 26.75 9.75
N CYS A 55 -5.98 25.71 10.29
CA CYS A 55 -7.41 25.70 10.57
C CYS A 55 -7.67 26.24 11.98
N MET A 56 -7.74 27.57 12.14
CA MET A 56 -8.13 28.18 13.41
C MET A 56 -9.59 27.86 13.79
N ASN A 57 -10.47 27.65 12.78
CA ASN A 57 -11.92 27.50 13.00
C ASN A 57 -12.47 26.09 12.75
N ARG A 58 -11.64 25.11 12.36
CA ARG A 58 -12.11 23.74 12.04
C ARG A 58 -11.47 22.71 12.96
N LYS A 59 -12.30 21.83 13.53
CA LYS A 59 -11.84 20.72 14.36
C LYS A 59 -11.37 19.57 13.46
N LEU A 60 -10.22 18.98 13.78
CA LEU A 60 -9.67 17.82 13.10
C LEU A 60 -9.92 16.57 13.95
N ASN A 61 -10.55 15.56 13.37
CA ASN A 61 -10.67 14.23 13.98
C ASN A 61 -9.94 13.21 13.12
N ILE A 62 -9.01 12.46 13.72
CA ILE A 62 -8.26 11.40 13.04
C ILE A 62 -8.69 10.06 13.65
N ALA A 63 -9.26 9.18 12.83
CA ALA A 63 -9.64 7.82 13.18
C ALA A 63 -8.78 6.82 12.40
N ILE A 64 -8.38 5.73 13.05
CA ILE A 64 -7.66 4.62 12.40
C ILE A 64 -8.60 3.41 12.36
N THR A 65 -8.86 2.90 11.16
CA THR A 65 -9.73 1.74 10.93
C THR A 65 -8.90 0.56 10.45
N ARG A 66 -9.15 -0.61 11.02
CA ARG A 66 -8.49 -1.85 10.60
C ARG A 66 -9.18 -2.44 9.39
N ILE A 67 -8.39 -2.89 8.43
CA ILE A 67 -8.84 -3.71 7.30
C ILE A 67 -8.85 -5.18 7.72
N GLY A 68 -9.90 -5.92 7.32
CA GLY A 68 -10.00 -7.37 7.52
C GLY A 68 -8.84 -8.13 6.88
N ASN A 69 -8.75 -8.11 5.56
CA ASN A 69 -7.72 -8.81 4.77
C ASN A 69 -6.65 -7.82 4.25
N PRO A 70 -5.48 -7.69 4.92
CA PRO A 70 -4.48 -6.69 4.53
C PRO A 70 -3.84 -6.98 3.17
N TYR A 71 -3.61 -8.26 2.83
CA TYR A 71 -2.97 -8.68 1.58
C TYR A 71 -3.91 -8.64 0.36
N GLY A 72 -5.21 -8.40 0.58
CA GLY A 72 -6.16 -8.12 -0.49
C GLY A 72 -6.03 -6.70 -1.07
N HIS A 73 -5.35 -5.78 -0.37
CA HIS A 73 -5.11 -4.43 -0.88
C HIS A 73 -3.76 -4.32 -1.60
N PRO A 74 -3.74 -3.72 -2.80
CA PRO A 74 -2.54 -3.68 -3.62
C PRO A 74 -1.46 -2.77 -3.03
N ASN A 75 -1.83 -1.74 -2.25
CA ASN A 75 -0.86 -0.86 -1.58
C ASN A 75 0.00 -1.61 -0.55
N ILE A 76 -0.66 -2.37 0.33
CA ILE A 76 0.02 -3.16 1.37
C ILE A 76 0.86 -4.27 0.72
N LEU A 77 0.32 -4.91 -0.32
CA LEU A 77 1.04 -5.93 -1.07
C LEU A 77 2.28 -5.37 -1.78
N ALA A 78 2.18 -4.16 -2.35
CA ALA A 78 3.32 -3.49 -2.99
C ALA A 78 4.42 -3.12 -1.99
N GLU A 79 4.05 -2.66 -0.78
CA GLU A 79 5.00 -2.41 0.31
C GLU A 79 5.70 -3.70 0.75
N PHE A 80 4.95 -4.81 0.85
CA PHE A 80 5.52 -6.12 1.16
C PHE A 80 6.56 -6.54 0.12
N ILE A 81 6.23 -6.49 -1.17
CA ILE A 81 7.17 -6.82 -2.26
C ILE A 81 8.37 -5.88 -2.23
N ALA A 82 8.15 -4.58 -2.00
CA ALA A 82 9.22 -3.60 -1.88
C ALA A 82 10.19 -3.91 -0.73
N GLY A 83 9.68 -4.35 0.43
CA GLY A 83 10.48 -4.81 1.55
C GLY A 83 11.33 -6.02 1.19
N GLN A 84 10.74 -7.03 0.52
CA GLN A 84 11.47 -8.22 0.07
C GLN A 84 12.59 -7.87 -0.93
N LEU A 85 12.31 -6.99 -1.89
CA LEU A 85 13.30 -6.54 -2.88
C LEU A 85 14.43 -5.72 -2.24
N LYS A 86 14.13 -4.87 -1.25
CA LYS A 86 15.15 -4.14 -0.47
C LYS A 86 16.04 -5.09 0.32
N ASN A 87 15.48 -6.18 0.84
CA ASN A 87 16.20 -7.26 1.52
C ASN A 87 16.95 -8.20 0.54
N ARG A 88 17.00 -7.86 -0.75
CA ARG A 88 17.68 -8.62 -1.82
C ARG A 88 17.14 -10.05 -2.01
N VAL A 89 15.87 -10.28 -1.67
CA VAL A 89 15.19 -11.52 -2.03
C VAL A 89 14.95 -11.53 -3.54
N SER A 90 15.13 -12.68 -4.18
CA SER A 90 14.87 -12.83 -5.62
C SER A 90 13.46 -12.38 -5.97
N PHE A 91 13.33 -11.56 -7.02
CA PHE A 91 12.04 -11.00 -7.45
C PHE A 91 10.99 -12.09 -7.73
N ARG A 92 11.40 -13.25 -8.29
CA ARG A 92 10.50 -14.39 -8.53
C ARG A 92 9.92 -14.96 -7.24
N LYS A 93 10.76 -15.08 -6.20
CA LYS A 93 10.32 -15.56 -4.88
C LYS A 93 9.39 -14.54 -4.22
N ALA A 94 9.70 -13.26 -4.32
CA ALA A 94 8.86 -12.19 -3.81
C ALA A 94 7.48 -12.16 -4.50
N MET A 95 7.43 -12.27 -5.83
CA MET A 95 6.18 -12.31 -6.60
C MET A 95 5.36 -13.56 -6.27
N LYS A 96 5.98 -14.75 -6.24
CA LYS A 96 5.27 -16.00 -5.91
C LYS A 96 4.67 -15.95 -4.51
N LYS A 97 5.43 -15.44 -3.53
CA LYS A 97 4.94 -15.27 -2.16
C LYS A 97 3.84 -14.22 -2.05
N ALA A 98 3.91 -13.16 -2.86
CA ALA A 98 2.84 -12.15 -2.91
C ALA A 98 1.53 -12.77 -3.42
N ILE A 99 1.59 -13.54 -4.51
CA ILE A 99 0.44 -14.27 -5.06
C ILE A 99 -0.18 -15.20 -4.02
N GLU A 100 0.64 -16.02 -3.35
CA GLU A 100 0.19 -16.95 -2.31
C GLU A 100 -0.54 -16.23 -1.16
N LEU A 101 -0.04 -15.06 -0.73
CA LEU A 101 -0.68 -14.24 0.30
C LEU A 101 -1.99 -13.59 -0.17
N THR A 102 -2.10 -13.26 -1.46
CA THR A 102 -3.32 -12.69 -2.04
C THR A 102 -4.39 -13.76 -2.26
N GLU A 103 -4.01 -14.98 -2.63
CA GLU A 103 -4.93 -16.11 -2.73
C GLU A 103 -5.60 -16.41 -1.38
N GLN A 104 -4.86 -16.31 -0.28
CA GLN A 104 -5.39 -16.44 1.08
C GLN A 104 -6.36 -15.30 1.48
N ALA A 105 -6.41 -14.21 0.71
CA ALA A 105 -7.26 -13.05 0.95
C ALA A 105 -8.56 -13.06 0.11
N ASP A 106 -8.90 -14.19 -0.51
CA ASP A 106 -10.12 -14.43 -1.31
C ASP A 106 -10.27 -13.54 -2.55
N THR A 107 -9.17 -13.22 -3.23
CA THR A 107 -9.21 -12.43 -4.49
C THR A 107 -9.45 -13.32 -5.72
N LYS A 108 -10.21 -12.82 -6.71
CA LYS A 108 -10.53 -13.58 -7.95
C LYS A 108 -9.42 -13.56 -9.00
N GLY A 109 -8.51 -12.60 -8.91
CA GLY A 109 -7.33 -12.56 -9.77
C GLY A 109 -6.38 -11.44 -9.41
N ILE A 110 -5.12 -11.61 -9.78
CA ILE A 110 -4.05 -10.67 -9.53
C ILE A 110 -3.11 -10.58 -10.73
N GLN A 111 -2.66 -9.37 -11.05
CA GLN A 111 -1.58 -9.13 -11.97
C GLN A 111 -0.52 -8.26 -11.27
N ILE A 112 0.72 -8.73 -11.26
CA ILE A 112 1.87 -8.02 -10.69
C ILE A 112 2.86 -7.75 -11.82
N GLN A 113 3.28 -6.50 -11.98
CA GLN A 113 4.31 -6.10 -12.92
C GLN A 113 5.44 -5.39 -12.17
N ILE A 114 6.67 -5.79 -12.45
CA ILE A 114 7.90 -5.16 -11.95
C ILE A 114 8.74 -4.71 -13.13
N ALA A 115 9.12 -3.43 -13.15
CA ALA A 115 9.91 -2.82 -14.21
C ALA A 115 11.17 -2.17 -13.66
N GLY A 116 12.30 -2.38 -14.35
CA GLY A 116 13.56 -1.69 -14.11
C GLY A 116 14.77 -2.64 -14.13
N ARG A 117 15.85 -2.26 -13.43
CA ARG A 117 17.10 -3.04 -13.35
C ARG A 117 16.99 -4.18 -12.34
N ILE A 118 16.28 -5.23 -12.71
CA ILE A 118 16.02 -6.38 -11.84
C ILE A 118 17.30 -7.20 -11.63
N ASP A 119 17.58 -7.56 -10.38
CA ASP A 119 18.81 -8.23 -9.90
C ASP A 119 20.10 -7.45 -10.21
N GLY A 120 20.01 -6.14 -10.41
CA GLY A 120 21.19 -5.30 -10.69
C GLY A 120 21.79 -5.48 -12.09
N LYS A 121 21.11 -6.19 -12.99
CA LYS A 121 21.52 -6.26 -14.41
C LYS A 121 21.56 -4.87 -15.03
N GLU A 122 22.48 -4.67 -15.95
CA GLU A 122 22.70 -3.40 -16.64
C GLU A 122 21.47 -3.00 -17.47
N ILE A 123 20.93 -3.95 -18.24
CA ILE A 123 19.74 -3.76 -19.06
C ILE A 123 18.49 -3.89 -18.20
N ALA A 124 17.65 -2.86 -18.23
CA ALA A 124 16.35 -2.87 -17.57
C ALA A 124 15.38 -3.80 -18.29
N ARG A 125 14.54 -4.50 -17.52
CA ARG A 125 13.52 -5.42 -18.05
C ARG A 125 12.19 -5.22 -17.35
N VAL A 126 11.12 -5.72 -17.97
CA VAL A 126 9.77 -5.73 -17.41
C VAL A 126 9.35 -7.19 -17.26
N GLU A 127 9.09 -7.59 -16.03
CA GLU A 127 8.60 -8.92 -15.68
C GLU A 127 7.19 -8.76 -15.12
N TRP A 128 6.27 -9.60 -15.58
CA TRP A 128 4.91 -9.61 -15.07
C TRP A 128 4.42 -11.04 -14.91
N ILE A 129 3.59 -11.25 -13.89
CA ILE A 129 2.90 -12.50 -13.63
C ILE A 129 1.44 -12.16 -13.44
N ARG A 130 0.57 -13.00 -13.98
CA ARG A 130 -0.88 -12.91 -13.83
C ARG A 130 -1.40 -14.26 -13.36
N GLU A 131 -2.22 -14.23 -12.34
CA GLU A 131 -2.95 -15.38 -11.82
C GLU A 131 -4.45 -15.06 -11.80
N GLY A 132 -5.27 -16.00 -12.25
CA GLY A 132 -6.72 -15.81 -12.37
C GLY A 132 -7.16 -14.81 -13.43
N ARG A 133 -8.33 -14.21 -13.22
CA ARG A 133 -9.00 -13.30 -14.16
C ARG A 133 -8.74 -11.85 -13.77
N VAL A 134 -8.26 -11.05 -14.72
CA VAL A 134 -8.06 -9.60 -14.53
C VAL A 134 -8.57 -8.87 -15.77
N PRO A 135 -9.87 -8.53 -15.82
CA PRO A 135 -10.48 -7.92 -17.01
C PRO A 135 -10.30 -6.40 -17.01
N LEU A 136 -9.20 -5.91 -17.60
CA LEU A 136 -8.88 -4.47 -17.59
C LEU A 136 -9.79 -3.58 -18.46
N GLN A 137 -10.56 -4.17 -19.38
CA GLN A 137 -11.49 -3.44 -20.26
C GLN A 137 -12.91 -3.35 -19.70
N THR A 138 -13.25 -4.20 -18.74
CA THR A 138 -14.61 -4.28 -18.19
C THR A 138 -14.78 -3.20 -17.13
N ILE A 139 -15.56 -2.16 -17.44
CA ILE A 139 -15.78 -1.02 -16.52
C ILE A 139 -16.48 -1.46 -15.23
N GLY A 140 -17.38 -2.45 -15.30
CA GLY A 140 -18.08 -3.01 -14.12
C GLY A 140 -17.22 -3.93 -13.24
N ALA A 141 -15.97 -4.23 -13.63
CA ALA A 141 -15.09 -5.03 -12.81
C ALA A 141 -14.47 -4.18 -11.69
N LYS A 142 -14.65 -4.59 -10.44
CA LYS A 142 -14.03 -3.95 -9.27
C LYS A 142 -12.56 -4.34 -9.21
N ILE A 143 -11.72 -3.47 -9.77
CA ILE A 143 -10.27 -3.64 -9.83
C ILE A 143 -9.61 -2.60 -8.92
N GLU A 144 -8.85 -3.06 -7.93
CA GLU A 144 -7.97 -2.21 -7.16
C GLU A 144 -6.58 -2.14 -7.83
N TYR A 145 -6.04 -0.94 -7.93
CA TYR A 145 -4.75 -0.68 -8.57
C TYR A 145 -3.79 0.05 -7.62
N CYS A 146 -2.52 -0.33 -7.65
CA CYS A 146 -1.43 0.39 -6.98
C CYS A 146 -0.23 0.55 -7.91
N SER A 147 0.42 1.71 -7.83
CA SER A 147 1.79 1.89 -8.31
C SER A 147 2.72 2.25 -7.16
N TYR A 148 3.83 1.53 -7.03
CA TYR A 148 4.80 1.76 -5.97
C TYR A 148 6.22 1.84 -6.53
N ARG A 149 7.04 2.75 -5.99
CA ARG A 149 8.43 2.95 -6.40
C ARG A 149 9.37 2.42 -5.34
N VAL A 150 10.30 1.55 -5.72
CA VAL A 150 11.30 0.98 -4.83
C VAL A 150 12.66 1.53 -5.18
N ARG A 151 13.29 2.21 -4.23
CA ARG A 151 14.69 2.65 -4.36
C ARG A 151 15.62 1.51 -3.96
N THR A 152 16.45 1.08 -4.90
CA THR A 152 17.49 0.07 -4.71
C THR A 152 18.87 0.69 -4.95
N ILE A 153 19.93 -0.06 -4.67
CA ILE A 153 21.31 0.39 -4.90
C ILE A 153 21.58 0.61 -6.39
N TYR A 154 20.92 -0.15 -7.26
CA TYR A 154 21.13 -0.13 -8.72
C TYR A 154 20.22 0.87 -9.44
N GLY A 155 19.42 1.65 -8.70
CA GLY A 155 18.44 2.58 -9.23
C GLY A 155 17.03 2.33 -8.71
N VAL A 156 16.03 2.74 -9.49
CA VAL A 156 14.61 2.66 -9.10
C VAL A 156 13.93 1.51 -9.84
N LEU A 157 13.16 0.71 -9.09
CA LEU A 157 12.22 -0.27 -9.62
C LEU A 157 10.79 0.27 -9.48
N GLY A 158 9.97 0.03 -10.50
CA GLY A 158 8.52 0.29 -10.46
C GLY A 158 7.76 -1.00 -10.27
N ILE A 159 6.83 -1.03 -9.31
CA ILE A 159 5.88 -2.11 -9.10
C ILE A 159 4.49 -1.59 -9.46
N LYS A 160 3.76 -2.33 -10.28
CA LYS A 160 2.33 -2.10 -10.54
C LYS A 160 1.57 -3.37 -10.18
N ILE A 161 0.45 -3.21 -9.50
CA ILE A 161 -0.39 -4.31 -9.05
C ILE A 161 -1.83 -4.01 -9.43
N TRP A 162 -2.51 -4.99 -10.02
CA TRP A 162 -3.95 -5.01 -10.24
C TRP A 162 -4.53 -6.20 -9.48
N ILE A 163 -5.56 -5.96 -8.67
CA ILE A 163 -6.29 -7.01 -7.95
C ILE A 163 -7.74 -6.93 -8.39
N PHE A 164 -8.26 -8.03 -8.91
CA PHE A 164 -9.67 -8.20 -9.25
C PHE A 164 -10.41 -8.81 -8.06
N ILE A 165 -11.34 -8.04 -7.50
CA ILE A 165 -12.12 -8.44 -6.32
C ILE A 165 -13.40 -9.13 -6.77
N ASP A 166 -14.24 -8.42 -7.52
CA ASP A 166 -15.52 -8.94 -7.98
C ASP A 166 -16.03 -8.24 -9.25
N GLU A 167 -16.93 -8.91 -9.97
CA GLU A 167 -17.78 -8.32 -11.01
C GLU A 167 -19.10 -7.92 -10.34
N GLU A 168 -19.53 -6.68 -10.56
CA GLU A 168 -20.85 -6.20 -10.12
C GLU A 168 -21.96 -6.63 -11.09
#